data_AF-A0AAD8HN02-F1
#
_entry.id   AF-A0AAD8HN02-F1
#
_cell.length_a   1.000
_cell.length_b   1.000
_cell.length_c   1.000
_cell.angle_alpha   90.00
_cell.angle_beta   90.00
_cell.angle_gamma   90.00
#
_symmetry.space_group_name_H-M   'P 1'
#
loop_
_entity.id
_entity.type
_entity.pdbx_description
1 polymer ?
#
loop_
_entity_poly.entity_id
_entity_poly.type
_entity_poly.pdbx_seq_one_letter_code
_entity_poly.pdbx_strand_id
1 'polypeptide(L)'
;MVNESMGTICNAHVVHADSSDYGAMDENCIVLADRAAKAVDFPKTGNIVNMPSHLKPKLYPDYMGKEDFQSYRSTKILGRLYRKIKDDHDIELTDSMEINFLVTQ
;
A
#
# COMPACT_ATOMS: atom_id res chain seq x y z
N MET A 1 1.82 -23.80 0.81
CA MET A 1 1.81 -22.78 1.88
C MET A 1 2.54 -21.56 1.35
N VAL A 2 1.79 -20.55 0.91
CA VAL A 2 2.35 -19.26 0.49
C VAL A 2 2.79 -18.53 1.76
N ASN A 3 3.99 -17.99 1.75
CA ASN A 3 4.57 -17.31 2.89
C ASN A 3 3.82 -15.98 3.15
N GLU A 4 2.77 -16.01 3.98
CA GLU A 4 1.97 -14.83 4.38
C GLU A 4 2.83 -13.67 4.93
N SER A 5 4.04 -13.99 5.44
CA SER A 5 4.98 -12.99 5.92
C SER A 5 5.52 -12.09 4.80
N MET A 6 5.71 -12.60 3.58
CA MET A 6 6.32 -11.84 2.50
C MET A 6 5.43 -10.67 2.07
N GLY A 7 4.14 -10.94 1.83
CA GLY A 7 3.18 -9.89 1.48
C GLY A 7 3.07 -8.83 2.57
N THR A 8 3.10 -9.25 3.84
CA THR A 8 3.07 -8.33 4.98
C THR A 8 4.33 -7.47 5.05
N ILE A 9 5.52 -8.05 4.82
CA ILE A 9 6.81 -7.33 4.81
C ILE A 9 6.85 -6.32 3.66
N CYS A 10 6.43 -6.71 2.46
CA CYS A 10 6.39 -5.80 1.30
C CYS A 10 5.42 -4.64 1.52
N ASN A 11 4.23 -4.91 2.04
CA ASN A 11 3.26 -3.86 2.33
C ASN A 11 3.79 -2.89 3.39
N ALA A 12 4.45 -3.40 4.43
CA ALA A 12 5.11 -2.55 5.41
C ALA A 12 6.20 -1.69 4.77
N HIS A 13 7.02 -2.24 3.87
CA HIS A 13 8.06 -1.48 3.17
C HIS A 13 7.46 -0.30 2.40
N VAL A 14 6.36 -0.52 1.67
CA VAL A 14 5.65 0.54 0.95
C VAL A 14 5.21 1.64 1.90
N VAL A 15 4.61 1.29 3.04
CA VAL A 15 4.14 2.27 4.01
C VAL A 15 5.29 3.08 4.62
N HIS A 16 6.36 2.41 5.05
CA HIS A 16 7.54 3.09 5.63
C HIS A 16 8.19 4.01 4.62
N ALA A 17 8.36 3.55 3.37
CA ALA A 17 8.95 4.34 2.29
C ALA A 17 8.11 5.58 1.94
N ASP A 18 6.77 5.47 1.97
CA ASP A 18 5.92 6.63 1.70
C ASP A 18 5.96 7.65 2.84
N SER A 19 5.98 7.18 4.08
CA SER A 19 6.00 8.03 5.28
C SER A 19 7.35 8.71 5.55
N SER A 20 8.45 8.15 5.05
CA SER A 20 9.79 8.68 5.29
C SER A 20 10.19 9.74 4.27
N ASP A 21 10.94 10.75 4.72
CA ASP A 21 11.60 11.69 3.83
C ASP A 21 12.76 11.06 3.07
N TYR A 22 13.37 10.02 3.64
CA TYR A 22 14.44 9.23 3.00
C TYR A 22 13.88 8.16 2.03
N GLY A 23 12.57 7.99 1.97
CA GLY A 23 11.93 7.04 1.08
C GLY A 23 12.38 5.60 1.35
N ALA A 24 12.68 4.85 0.29
CA ALA A 24 13.18 3.48 0.39
C ALA A 24 14.57 3.36 1.04
N MET A 25 15.28 4.48 1.25
CA MET A 25 16.58 4.51 1.92
C MET A 25 16.46 4.68 3.45
N ASP A 26 15.24 4.76 3.97
CA ASP A 26 14.99 4.70 5.42
C ASP A 26 15.52 3.38 6.01
N GLU A 27 16.09 3.43 7.21
CA GLU A 27 16.64 2.25 7.88
C GLU A 27 15.60 1.14 8.03
N ASN A 28 14.33 1.49 8.29
CA ASN A 28 13.25 0.52 8.39
C ASN A 28 12.98 -0.17 7.04
N CYS A 29 13.06 0.58 5.94
CA CYS A 29 12.93 0.03 4.59
C CYS A 29 14.08 -0.93 4.26
N ILE A 30 15.31 -0.58 4.62
CA ILE A 30 16.48 -1.45 4.42
C ILE A 30 16.31 -2.77 5.18
N VAL A 31 15.86 -2.72 6.44
CA VAL A 31 15.57 -3.92 7.24
C VAL A 31 14.46 -4.76 6.59
N LEU A 32 13.40 -4.14 6.11
CA LEU A 32 12.30 -4.84 5.44
C LEU A 32 12.74 -5.47 4.11
N ALA A 33 13.60 -4.79 3.35
CA ALA A 33 14.15 -5.29 2.09
C ALA A 33 15.03 -6.55 2.31
N ASP A 34 15.90 -6.54 3.31
CA ASP A 34 16.70 -7.72 3.70
C ASP A 34 15.80 -8.91 4.11
N ARG A 35 14.74 -8.63 4.88
CA ARG A 35 13.76 -9.66 5.28
C ARG A 35 12.98 -10.19 4.08
N ALA A 36 12.57 -9.32 3.17
CA ALA A 36 11.88 -9.70 1.93
C ALA A 36 12.76 -10.61 1.06
N ALA A 37 14.03 -10.28 0.89
CA ALA A 37 14.98 -11.12 0.15
C ALA A 37 15.11 -12.53 0.76
N LYS A 38 15.28 -12.61 2.09
CA LYS A 38 15.33 -13.89 2.80
C LYS A 38 14.03 -14.70 2.67
N ALA A 39 12.88 -14.03 2.69
CA ALA A 39 11.57 -14.68 2.57
C ALA A 39 11.35 -15.29 1.18
N VAL A 40 11.91 -14.70 0.11
CA VAL A 40 11.90 -15.26 -1.25
C VAL A 40 12.77 -16.52 -1.37
N ASP A 41 13.88 -16.58 -0.63
CA ASP A 41 14.75 -17.75 -0.60
C ASP A 41 14.26 -18.87 0.34
N PHE A 42 13.09 -18.73 0.96
CA PHE A 42 12.49 -19.76 1.82
C PHE A 42 12.39 -21.14 1.14
N PRO A 43 11.92 -21.28 -0.12
CA PRO A 43 11.85 -22.58 -0.78
C PRO A 43 13.21 -23.29 -0.92
N LYS A 44 14.32 -22.53 -0.90
CA LYS A 44 15.68 -23.05 -1.01
C LYS A 44 16.31 -23.35 0.35
N THR A 45 15.99 -22.55 1.37
CA THR A 45 16.71 -22.55 2.66
C THR A 45 15.91 -23.13 3.81
N GLY A 46 14.57 -23.20 3.70
CA GLY A 46 13.67 -23.56 4.78
C GLY A 46 13.57 -22.52 5.92
N ASN A 47 14.22 -21.36 5.79
CA ASN A 47 14.29 -20.37 6.86
C ASN A 47 13.04 -19.49 6.92
N ILE A 48 12.23 -19.68 7.95
CA ILE A 48 11.01 -18.87 8.16
C ILE A 48 11.41 -17.45 8.56
N VAL A 49 10.94 -16.48 7.78
CA VAL A 49 11.11 -15.06 8.09
C VAL A 49 9.81 -14.53 8.68
N ASN A 50 9.90 -13.83 9.81
CA ASN A 50 8.76 -13.23 10.47
C ASN A 50 8.81 -11.70 10.36
N MET A 51 7.63 -11.09 10.31
CA MET A 51 7.47 -9.63 10.33
C MET A 51 7.85 -9.07 11.72
N PRO A 52 8.83 -8.14 11.81
CA PRO A 52 9.15 -7.49 13.08
C PRO A 52 7.96 -6.67 13.60
N SER A 53 7.59 -6.85 14.87
CA SER A 53 6.41 -6.22 15.46
C SER A 53 6.45 -4.70 15.43
N HIS A 54 7.63 -4.10 15.65
CA HIS A 54 7.84 -2.66 15.63
C HIS A 54 7.74 -2.04 14.22
N LEU A 55 7.86 -2.86 13.17
CA LEU A 55 7.75 -2.42 11.78
C LEU A 55 6.34 -2.59 11.21
N LYS A 56 5.39 -3.15 11.98
CA LYS A 56 4.00 -3.28 11.54
C LYS A 56 3.34 -1.90 11.48
N PRO A 57 2.91 -1.44 10.29
CA PRO A 57 2.28 -0.13 10.18
C PRO A 57 0.93 -0.07 10.90
N LYS A 58 0.65 1.08 11.51
CA LYS A 58 -0.63 1.37 12.18
C LYS A 58 -1.56 2.20 11.30
N LEU A 59 -0.98 3.04 10.44
CA LEU A 59 -1.67 3.83 9.44
C LEU A 59 -1.06 3.52 8.08
N TYR A 60 -1.87 3.66 7.02
CA TYR A 60 -1.52 3.31 5.65
C TYR A 60 -1.74 4.51 4.74
N PRO A 61 -0.96 4.68 3.67
CA PRO A 61 -1.24 5.73 2.72
C PRO A 61 -2.57 5.47 2.01
N ASP A 62 -3.30 6.54 1.72
CA ASP A 62 -4.62 6.56 1.09
C ASP A 62 -4.75 5.65 -0.14
N TYR A 63 -3.70 5.59 -0.96
CA TYR A 63 -3.67 4.73 -2.16
C TYR A 63 -3.67 3.22 -1.87
N MET A 64 -3.51 2.78 -0.61
CA MET A 64 -3.61 1.37 -0.23
C MET A 64 -5.04 0.91 0.11
N GLY A 65 -6.04 1.80 0.01
CA GLY A 65 -7.45 1.45 0.11
C GLY A 65 -7.88 0.91 1.48
N LYS A 66 -7.28 1.41 2.56
CA LYS A 66 -7.75 1.15 3.92
C LYS A 66 -8.85 2.14 4.31
N GLU A 67 -9.65 1.76 5.29
CA GLU A 67 -10.65 2.63 5.92
C GLU A 67 -10.03 3.96 6.35
N ASP A 68 -10.82 5.04 6.32
CA ASP A 68 -10.32 6.40 6.57
C ASP A 68 -9.60 6.54 7.93
N PHE A 69 -10.08 5.85 8.97
CA PHE A 69 -9.46 5.88 10.30
C PHE A 69 -8.11 5.13 10.39
N GLN A 70 -7.78 4.31 9.38
CA GLN A 70 -6.51 3.62 9.24
C GLN A 70 -5.63 4.23 8.14
N SER A 71 -6.07 5.33 7.53
CA SER A 71 -5.42 5.92 6.37
C SER A 71 -4.84 7.30 6.67
N TYR A 72 -3.79 7.66 5.95
CA TYR A 72 -3.27 9.02 5.87
C TYR A 72 -3.13 9.46 4.41
N ARG A 73 -3.26 10.76 4.17
CA ARG A 73 -3.15 11.33 2.83
C ARG A 73 -1.68 11.38 2.40
N SER A 74 -1.23 10.51 1.49
CA SER A 74 0.16 10.53 1.00
C SER A 74 0.46 11.79 0.20
N THR A 75 1.61 12.42 0.45
CA THR A 75 2.08 13.60 -0.31
C THR A 75 2.96 13.21 -1.51
N LYS A 76 3.35 11.94 -1.62
CA LYS A 76 4.26 11.42 -2.66
C LYS A 76 3.51 11.16 -3.97
N ILE A 77 4.26 10.78 -5.01
CA ILE A 77 3.73 10.63 -6.37
C ILE A 77 2.60 9.60 -6.46
N LEU A 78 2.70 8.47 -5.75
CA LEU A 78 1.68 7.42 -5.77
C LEU A 78 0.34 7.92 -5.22
N GLY A 79 0.34 8.60 -4.07
CA GLY A 79 -0.87 9.22 -3.52
C GLY A 79 -1.46 10.27 -4.45
N ARG A 80 -0.63 11.09 -5.12
CA ARG A 80 -1.12 12.07 -6.10
C ARG A 80 -1.76 11.41 -7.32
N LEU A 81 -1.14 10.37 -7.87
CA LEU A 81 -1.69 9.64 -9.02
C LEU A 81 -2.97 8.91 -8.67
N TYR A 82 -3.01 8.24 -7.51
CA TYR A 82 -4.19 7.54 -7.02
C TYR A 82 -5.40 8.48 -6.94
N ARG A 83 -5.26 9.64 -6.30
CA ARG A 83 -6.36 10.60 -6.17
C ARG A 83 -6.79 11.16 -7.52
N LYS A 84 -5.87 11.48 -8.42
CA LYS A 84 -6.24 11.94 -9.77
C LYS A 84 -7.12 10.92 -10.50
N ILE A 85 -6.70 9.65 -10.50
CA ILE A 85 -7.45 8.58 -11.17
C ILE A 85 -8.78 8.33 -10.46
N LYS A 86 -8.81 8.37 -9.13
CA LYS A 86 -10.03 8.19 -8.35
C LYS A 86 -11.03 9.32 -8.60
N ASP A 87 -10.57 10.57 -8.55
CA ASP A 87 -11.40 11.75 -8.80
C ASP A 87 -12.00 11.71 -10.22
N ASP A 88 -11.19 11.36 -11.23
CA ASP A 88 -11.66 11.21 -12.62
C ASP A 88 -12.71 10.09 -12.75
N HIS A 89 -12.50 8.95 -12.10
CA HIS A 89 -13.45 7.82 -12.12
C HIS A 89 -14.75 8.15 -11.36
N ASP A 90 -14.66 8.87 -10.24
CA ASP A 90 -15.82 9.30 -9.47
C ASP A 90 -16.66 10.31 -10.28
N ILE A 91 -16.03 11.17 -11.10
CA ILE A 91 -16.72 12.05 -12.06
C ILE A 91 -17.44 11.25 -13.16
N GLU A 92 -16.79 10.25 -13.76
CA GLU A 92 -17.43 9.41 -14.78
C GLU A 92 -18.64 8.64 -14.23
N LEU A 93 -18.57 8.18 -12.98
CA LEU A 93 -19.69 7.53 -12.30
C LEU A 93 -20.85 8.50 -12.05
N THR A 94 -20.56 9.74 -11.60
CA THR A 94 -21.61 10.74 -11.38
C THR A 94 -22.30 11.12 -12.69
N ASP A 95 -21.54 11.33 -13.77
CA ASP A 95 -22.10 11.67 -15.09
C ASP A 95 -22.97 10.52 -15.62
N SER A 96 -22.51 9.27 -15.44
CA SER A 96 -23.26 8.07 -15.86
C SER A 96 -24.55 7.89 -15.04
N MET A 97 -24.51 8.18 -13.74
CA MET A 97 -25.70 8.13 -12.87
C MET A 97 -26.71 9.21 -13.24
N GLU A 98 -26.25 10.44 -13.52
CA GLU A 98 -27.11 11.55 -13.96
C GLU A 98 -27.78 11.26 -15.31
N ILE A 99 -27.03 10.72 -16.29
CA ILE A 99 -27.59 10.30 -17.57
C ILE A 99 -28.68 9.24 -17.36
N ASN A 100 -28.39 8.17 -16.60
CA ASN A 100 -29.37 7.11 -16.36
C ASN A 100 -30.66 7.63 -15.70
N PHE A 101 -30.56 8.60 -14.79
CA PHE A 101 -31.73 9.23 -14.20
C PHE A 101 -32.58 10.00 -15.23
N LEU A 102 -31.94 10.65 -16.20
CA LEU A 102 -32.62 11.39 -17.28
C LEU A 102 -33.26 10.48 -18.33
N VAL A 103 -32.68 9.31 -18.64
CA VAL A 103 -33.24 8.40 -19.68
C VAL A 103 -34.38 7.50 -19.13
N THR A 104 -34.56 7.45 -17.80
CA THR A 104 -35.57 6.59 -17.16
C THR A 104 -36.87 7.32 -16.79
N GLN A 105 -36.99 8.62 -17.11
CA GLN A 105 -38.24 9.42 -17.04
C GLN A 105 -38.87 9.57 -18.42
#